data_AF-A0A6C2UPS2-F1
#
_entry.id   AF-A0A6C2UPS2-F1
#
_cell.length_a   1.000
_cell.length_b   1.000
_cell.length_c   1.000
_cell.angle_alpha   90.00
_cell.angle_beta   90.00
_cell.angle_gamma   90.00
#
_symmetry.space_group_name_H-M   'P 1'
#
loop_
_entity.id
_entity.type
_entity.pdbx_description
1 polymer ?
#
loop_
_entity_poly.entity_id
_entity_poly.type
_entity_poly.pdbx_seq_one_letter_code
_entity_poly.pdbx_strand_id
1 'polypeptide(L)'
;MKFLRGFFIFLGVLALTGALAIGISFLLKPSEVPTSEGIGAISPEMVAQAQEVAQEVGKRMAWVMVLVSAMLQIFAWIAALAKMKILKKSDFGAAKKLELLEAIDIYFDLPLYFGLLGSVGSFIVITFFPDAGLMFAYASTAMGIIVSVILRLGYNTPFKQELLTSPALAE
;
A
#
# COMPACT_ATOMS: atom_id res chain seq x y z
N MET A 1 2.31 19.71 -10.42
CA MET A 1 0.99 19.41 -9.81
C MET A 1 0.04 18.65 -10.75
N LYS A 2 -0.03 18.95 -12.06
CA LYS A 2 -0.94 18.26 -13.00
C LYS A 2 -0.68 16.76 -13.16
N PHE A 3 0.59 16.36 -13.24
CA PHE A 3 0.98 14.94 -13.43
C PHE A 3 0.62 14.06 -12.22
N LEU A 4 0.86 14.56 -11.00
CA LEU A 4 0.57 13.83 -9.76
C LEU A 4 -0.94 13.70 -9.51
N ARG A 5 -1.74 14.76 -9.78
CA ARG A 5 -3.21 14.68 -9.74
C ARG A 5 -3.75 13.69 -10.77
N GLY A 6 -3.23 13.72 -12.00
CA GLY A 6 -3.61 12.77 -13.05
C GLY A 6 -3.30 11.32 -12.67
N PHE A 7 -2.16 11.09 -12.01
CA PHE A 7 -1.78 9.75 -11.56
C PHE A 7 -2.59 9.26 -10.36
N PHE A 8 -2.89 10.09 -9.36
CA PHE A 8 -3.79 9.70 -8.25
C PHE A 8 -5.21 9.39 -8.74
N ILE A 9 -5.71 10.16 -9.70
CA ILE A 9 -7.00 9.89 -10.35
C ILE A 9 -6.90 8.58 -11.14
N PHE A 10 -5.84 8.38 -11.93
CA PHE A 10 -5.63 7.16 -12.69
C PHE A 10 -5.52 5.92 -11.82
N LEU A 11 -4.77 5.97 -10.71
CA LEU A 11 -4.61 4.87 -9.77
C LEU A 11 -5.92 4.59 -9.02
N GLY A 12 -6.65 5.64 -8.63
CA GLY A 12 -7.97 5.52 -8.03
C GLY A 12 -8.99 4.90 -8.99
N VAL A 13 -9.00 5.32 -10.26
CA VAL A 13 -9.84 4.75 -11.32
C VAL A 13 -9.43 3.31 -11.60
N LEU A 14 -8.12 3.00 -11.70
CA LEU A 14 -7.62 1.66 -11.93
C LEU A 14 -8.01 0.71 -10.81
N ALA A 15 -7.84 1.13 -9.55
CA ALA A 15 -8.24 0.37 -8.38
C ALA A 15 -9.77 0.14 -8.35
N LEU A 16 -10.56 1.18 -8.66
CA LEU A 16 -12.01 1.08 -8.74
C LEU A 16 -12.46 0.14 -9.87
N THR A 17 -11.84 0.24 -11.05
CA THR A 17 -12.12 -0.66 -12.18
C THR A 17 -11.69 -2.10 -11.90
N GLY A 18 -10.58 -2.31 -11.20
CA GLY A 18 -10.13 -3.62 -10.76
C GLY A 18 -11.10 -4.24 -9.75
N ALA A 19 -11.54 -3.47 -8.76
CA ALA A 19 -12.53 -3.90 -7.77
C ALA A 19 -13.89 -4.21 -8.43
N LEU A 20 -14.34 -3.38 -9.36
CA LEU A 20 -15.56 -3.62 -10.14
C LEU A 20 -15.43 -4.83 -11.07
N ALA A 21 -14.29 -5.01 -11.75
CA ALA A 21 -14.06 -6.15 -12.62
C ALA A 21 -14.02 -7.46 -11.84
N ILE A 22 -13.39 -7.49 -10.66
CA ILE A 22 -13.36 -8.66 -9.78
C ILE A 22 -14.78 -8.95 -9.25
N GLY A 23 -15.50 -7.92 -8.79
CA GLY A 23 -16.88 -8.06 -8.30
C GLY A 23 -17.85 -8.55 -9.38
N ILE A 24 -17.75 -8.01 -10.60
CA ILE A 24 -18.56 -8.42 -11.75
C ILE A 24 -18.19 -9.84 -12.21
N SER A 25 -16.91 -10.19 -12.17
CA SER A 25 -16.46 -11.56 -12.49
C SER A 25 -17.03 -12.59 -11.51
N PHE A 26 -17.15 -12.22 -10.23
CA PHE A 26 -17.81 -13.03 -9.20
C PHE A 26 -19.34 -13.10 -9.39
N LEU A 27 -19.97 -12.06 -9.94
CA LEU A 27 -21.40 -12.03 -10.21
C LEU A 27 -21.80 -12.83 -11.46
N LEU A 28 -20.91 -12.87 -12.47
CA LEU A 28 -21.19 -13.47 -13.78
C LEU A 28 -20.68 -14.91 -13.92
N LYS A 29 -19.70 -15.32 -13.10
CA LYS A 29 -19.18 -16.68 -13.14
C LYS A 29 -19.81 -17.48 -11.98
N PRO A 30 -20.89 -18.25 -12.22
CA PRO A 30 -21.36 -19.16 -11.19
C PRO A 30 -20.20 -20.08 -10.86
N SER A 31 -19.92 -20.25 -9.57
CA SER A 31 -18.96 -21.26 -9.12
C SER A 31 -19.40 -22.58 -9.74
N GLU A 32 -18.63 -23.09 -10.69
CA GLU A 32 -18.74 -24.48 -11.13
C GLU A 32 -18.31 -25.33 -9.94
N VAL A 33 -19.26 -25.55 -9.03
CA VAL A 33 -19.19 -26.66 -8.09
C VAL A 33 -19.23 -27.90 -8.98
N PRO A 34 -18.22 -28.79 -8.91
CA PRO A 34 -18.26 -30.02 -9.68
C PRO A 34 -19.57 -30.73 -9.34
N THR A 35 -20.48 -30.82 -10.32
CA THR A 35 -21.72 -31.57 -10.16
C THR A 35 -21.36 -33.00 -9.83
N SER A 36 -21.96 -33.47 -8.75
CA SER A 36 -21.72 -34.73 -8.05
C SER A 36 -22.11 -35.95 -8.89
N GLU A 37 -21.36 -36.24 -9.96
CA GLU A 37 -21.38 -37.54 -10.64
C GLU A 37 -20.10 -38.30 -10.26
N GLY A 38 -20.10 -38.83 -9.04
CA GLY A 38 -19.02 -39.67 -8.53
C GLY A 38 -18.72 -39.41 -7.06
N ILE A 39 -19.66 -39.75 -6.17
CA ILE A 39 -19.35 -39.94 -4.75
C ILE A 39 -18.56 -41.26 -4.63
N GLY A 40 -17.31 -41.23 -5.09
CA GLY A 40 -16.26 -42.15 -4.70
C GLY A 40 -15.37 -41.38 -3.75
N ALA A 41 -15.25 -41.86 -2.51
CA ALA A 41 -14.56 -41.20 -1.40
C ALA A 41 -13.35 -40.37 -1.87
N ILE A 42 -13.36 -39.07 -1.58
CA ILE A 42 -12.16 -38.23 -1.74
C ILE A 42 -11.06 -38.93 -0.93
N SER A 43 -10.07 -39.50 -1.61
CA SER A 43 -9.00 -40.21 -0.93
C SER A 43 -8.17 -39.21 -0.11
N PRO A 44 -7.58 -39.61 1.02
CA PRO A 44 -6.68 -38.73 1.78
C PRO A 44 -5.56 -38.14 0.92
N GLU A 45 -5.12 -38.86 -0.11
CA GLU A 45 -4.13 -38.41 -1.09
C GLU A 45 -4.64 -37.27 -1.98
N MET A 46 -5.90 -37.35 -2.46
CA MET A 46 -6.51 -36.28 -3.24
C MET A 46 -6.73 -35.00 -2.41
N VAL A 47 -7.08 -35.14 -1.13
CA VAL A 47 -7.16 -33.99 -0.20
C VAL A 47 -5.79 -33.36 0.01
N ALA A 48 -4.77 -34.18 0.26
CA ALA A 48 -3.40 -33.70 0.47
C ALA A 48 -2.86 -32.96 -0.76
N GLN A 49 -3.08 -33.50 -1.96
CA GLN A 49 -2.68 -32.86 -3.22
C GLN A 49 -3.42 -31.54 -3.45
N ALA A 50 -4.72 -31.47 -3.16
CA ALA A 50 -5.49 -30.23 -3.25
C ALA A 50 -4.99 -29.16 -2.26
N GLN A 51 -4.63 -29.56 -1.03
CA GLN A 51 -4.05 -28.66 -0.04
C GLN A 51 -2.67 -28.13 -0.47
N GLU A 52 -1.82 -28.97 -1.06
CA GLU A 52 -0.50 -28.57 -1.54
C GLU A 52 -0.61 -27.54 -2.67
N VAL A 53 -1.50 -27.76 -3.64
CA VAL A 53 -1.76 -26.80 -4.72
C VAL A 53 -2.32 -25.48 -4.16
N ALA A 54 -3.26 -25.55 -3.20
CA ALA A 54 -3.82 -24.36 -2.57
C ALA A 54 -2.76 -23.55 -1.80
N GLN A 55 -1.85 -24.24 -1.09
CA GLN A 55 -0.72 -23.64 -0.39
C GLN A 55 0.25 -22.95 -1.37
N GLU A 56 0.57 -23.59 -2.49
CA GLU A 56 1.47 -23.01 -3.50
C GLU A 56 0.86 -21.75 -4.13
N VAL A 57 -0.42 -21.80 -4.49
CA VAL A 57 -1.17 -20.64 -5.02
C VAL A 57 -1.21 -19.52 -3.99
N GLY A 58 -1.54 -19.83 -2.73
CA GLY A 58 -1.56 -18.86 -1.64
C GLY A 58 -0.21 -18.17 -1.45
N LYS A 59 0.90 -18.93 -1.45
CA LYS A 59 2.26 -18.39 -1.35
C LYS A 59 2.60 -17.45 -2.51
N ARG A 60 2.26 -17.84 -3.76
CA ARG A 60 2.46 -16.98 -4.93
C ARG A 60 1.66 -15.68 -4.81
N MET A 61 0.41 -15.75 -4.39
CA MET A 61 -0.44 -14.57 -4.15
C MET A 61 0.15 -13.66 -3.07
N ALA A 62 0.63 -14.22 -1.95
CA ALA A 62 1.25 -13.46 -0.87
C ALA A 62 2.43 -12.61 -1.39
N TRP A 63 3.34 -13.22 -2.17
CA TRP A 63 4.49 -12.51 -2.74
C TRP A 63 4.08 -11.43 -3.74
N VAL A 64 3.06 -11.67 -4.57
CA VAL A 64 2.53 -10.64 -5.48
C VAL A 64 1.97 -9.46 -4.68
N MET A 65 1.18 -9.71 -3.64
CA MET A 65 0.64 -8.64 -2.80
C MET A 65 1.74 -7.86 -2.07
N VAL A 66 2.76 -8.55 -1.54
CA VAL A 66 3.94 -7.90 -0.93
C VAL A 66 4.67 -7.02 -1.94
N LEU A 67 4.85 -7.48 -3.18
CA LEU A 67 5.46 -6.69 -4.25
C LEU A 67 4.64 -5.43 -4.56
N VAL A 68 3.31 -5.57 -4.69
CA VAL A 68 2.39 -4.43 -4.90
C VAL A 68 2.51 -3.43 -3.75
N SER A 69 2.53 -3.90 -2.50
CA SER A 69 2.75 -3.04 -1.33
C SER A 69 4.09 -2.32 -1.43
N ALA A 70 5.18 -3.01 -1.74
CA ALA A 70 6.50 -2.39 -1.91
C ALA A 70 6.51 -1.27 -2.97
N MET A 71 5.82 -1.48 -4.09
CA MET A 71 5.66 -0.43 -5.10
C MET A 71 4.90 0.79 -4.59
N LEU A 72 3.83 0.59 -3.81
CA LEU A 72 3.09 1.69 -3.17
C LEU A 72 3.97 2.46 -2.17
N GLN A 73 4.84 1.76 -1.43
CA GLN A 73 5.79 2.39 -0.51
C GLN A 73 6.83 3.26 -1.24
N ILE A 74 7.41 2.74 -2.33
CA ILE A 74 8.34 3.50 -3.17
C ILE A 74 7.65 4.74 -3.74
N PHE A 75 6.40 4.61 -4.19
CA PHE A 75 5.62 5.74 -4.66
C PHE A 75 5.39 6.79 -3.57
N ALA A 76 4.96 6.38 -2.38
CA ALA A 76 4.76 7.28 -1.25
C ALA A 76 6.04 8.04 -0.88
N TRP A 77 7.17 7.33 -0.87
CA TRP A 77 8.49 7.90 -0.68
C TRP A 77 8.83 8.99 -1.71
N ILE A 78 8.67 8.68 -3.00
CA ILE A 78 8.94 9.63 -4.08
C ILE A 78 8.02 10.84 -3.97
N ALA A 79 6.74 10.64 -3.64
CA ALA A 79 5.78 11.73 -3.47
C ALA A 79 6.18 12.69 -2.33
N ALA A 80 6.57 12.14 -1.17
CA ALA A 80 7.05 12.94 -0.04
C ALA A 80 8.31 13.73 -0.39
N LEU A 81 9.33 13.07 -0.96
CA LEU A 81 10.58 13.73 -1.34
C LEU A 81 10.37 14.78 -2.45
N ALA A 82 9.49 14.51 -3.41
CA ALA A 82 9.18 15.48 -4.46
C ALA A 82 8.57 16.76 -3.89
N LYS A 83 7.61 16.64 -2.96
CA LYS A 83 7.00 17.79 -2.27
C LYS A 83 8.03 18.57 -1.46
N MET A 84 8.85 17.87 -0.69
CA MET A 84 9.93 18.50 0.08
C MET A 84 10.94 19.20 -0.82
N LYS A 85 11.34 18.60 -1.95
CA LYS A 85 12.29 19.20 -2.91
C LYS A 85 11.73 20.47 -3.55
N ILE A 86 10.44 20.50 -3.88
CA ILE A 86 9.77 21.71 -4.38
C ILE A 86 9.81 22.80 -3.31
N LEU A 87 9.53 22.44 -2.05
CA LEU A 87 9.56 23.39 -0.94
C LEU A 87 10.96 23.94 -0.67
N LYS A 88 12.00 23.08 -0.67
CA LYS A 88 13.40 23.49 -0.53
C LYS A 88 13.85 24.47 -1.62
N LYS A 89 13.40 24.26 -2.86
CA LYS A 89 13.73 25.11 -4.01
C LYS A 89 12.91 26.41 -4.10
N SER A 90 11.85 26.55 -3.31
CA SER A 90 11.04 27.75 -3.32
C SER A 90 11.77 28.93 -2.66
N ASP A 91 11.54 30.13 -3.18
CA ASP A 91 12.14 31.38 -2.68
C ASP A 91 11.40 31.96 -1.47
N PHE A 92 10.58 31.13 -0.81
CA PHE A 92 9.83 31.54 0.38
C PHE A 92 10.78 31.70 1.58
N GLY A 93 10.48 32.69 2.42
CA GLY A 93 11.12 32.85 3.74
C GLY A 93 10.84 31.67 4.67
N ALA A 94 11.65 31.53 5.73
CA ALA A 94 11.62 30.39 6.65
C ALA A 94 10.24 30.16 7.28
N ALA A 95 9.56 31.22 7.73
CA ALA A 95 8.21 31.14 8.29
C ALA A 95 7.20 30.51 7.32
N LYS A 96 7.19 30.97 6.06
CA LYS A 96 6.25 30.46 5.05
C LYS A 96 6.59 29.03 4.64
N LYS A 97 7.88 28.67 4.61
CA LYS A 97 8.31 27.29 4.38
C LYS A 97 7.85 26.35 5.50
N LEU A 98 7.84 26.80 6.75
CA LEU A 98 7.36 26.02 7.88
C LEU A 98 5.86 25.72 7.77
N GLU A 99 5.05 26.73 7.46
CA GLU A 99 3.60 26.58 7.25
C GLU A 99 3.29 25.61 6.10
N LEU A 100 4.03 25.73 4.99
CA LEU A 100 3.90 24.81 3.85
C LEU A 100 4.38 23.39 4.19
N LEU A 101 5.40 23.24 5.05
CA LEU A 101 5.88 21.94 5.52
C LEU A 101 4.80 21.23 6.33
N GLU A 102 4.12 21.95 7.22
CA GLU A 102 3.00 21.42 8.01
C GLU A 102 1.83 21.01 7.12
N ALA A 103 1.52 21.78 6.07
CA ALA A 103 0.48 21.43 5.10
C ALA A 103 0.81 20.14 4.29
N ILE A 104 2.10 19.79 4.14
CA ILE A 104 2.53 18.56 3.45
C ILE A 104 2.93 17.43 4.40
N ASP A 105 2.80 17.60 5.73
CA ASP A 105 3.25 16.60 6.71
C ASP A 105 2.60 15.22 6.47
N ILE A 106 1.34 15.23 6.03
CA ILE A 106 0.58 14.03 5.68
C ILE A 106 1.26 13.15 4.60
N TYR A 107 2.09 13.73 3.73
CA TYR A 107 2.78 12.96 2.70
C TYR A 107 3.87 12.05 3.30
N PHE A 108 4.43 12.42 4.46
CA PHE A 108 5.41 11.58 5.18
C PHE A 108 4.74 10.39 5.90
N ASP A 109 3.42 10.45 6.12
CA ASP A 109 2.61 9.36 6.68
C ASP A 109 1.87 8.54 5.62
N LEU A 110 1.91 8.97 4.35
CA LEU A 110 1.32 8.22 3.23
C LEU A 110 1.74 6.73 3.16
N PRO A 111 3.03 6.37 3.42
CA PRO A 111 3.45 4.97 3.55
C PRO A 111 2.64 4.17 4.58
N LEU A 112 2.36 4.78 5.74
CA LEU A 112 1.62 4.18 6.83
C LEU A 112 0.16 3.96 6.43
N TYR A 113 -0.47 4.94 5.77
CA TYR A 113 -1.84 4.79 5.28
C TYR A 113 -1.96 3.70 4.21
N PHE A 114 -0.98 3.55 3.32
CA PHE A 114 -0.97 2.43 2.38
C PHE A 114 -0.76 1.09 3.07
N GLY A 115 0.09 1.03 4.11
CA GLY A 115 0.26 -0.18 4.92
C GLY A 115 -1.04 -0.61 5.60
N LEU A 116 -1.75 0.34 6.20
CA LEU A 116 -3.05 0.10 6.84
C LEU A 116 -4.15 -0.28 5.84
N LEU A 117 -4.17 0.35 4.67
CA LEU A 117 -5.07 -0.05 3.59
C LEU A 117 -4.77 -1.49 3.13
N GLY A 118 -3.49 -1.85 3.02
CA GLY A 118 -3.04 -3.20 2.69
C GLY A 118 -3.51 -4.24 3.71
N SER A 119 -3.44 -3.94 5.01
CA SER A 119 -3.90 -4.86 6.05
C SER A 119 -5.42 -5.03 6.07
N VAL A 120 -6.19 -3.96 5.85
CA VAL A 120 -7.65 -4.06 5.66
C VAL A 120 -7.99 -4.92 4.44
N GLY A 121 -7.26 -4.76 3.33
CA GLY A 121 -7.41 -5.61 2.14
C GLY A 121 -7.02 -7.07 2.41
N SER A 122 -6.00 -7.31 3.22
CA SER A 122 -5.57 -8.65 3.65
C SER A 122 -6.69 -9.40 4.37
N PHE A 123 -7.49 -8.74 5.21
CA PHE A 123 -8.57 -9.39 5.94
C PHE A 123 -9.61 -10.03 5.01
N ILE A 124 -9.81 -9.48 3.81
CA ILE A 124 -10.65 -10.09 2.77
C ILE A 124 -9.99 -11.36 2.21
N VAL A 125 -8.66 -11.32 2.02
CA VAL A 125 -7.89 -12.46 1.48
C VAL A 125 -7.79 -13.62 2.47
N ILE A 126 -7.75 -13.34 3.78
CA ILE A 126 -7.71 -14.38 4.83
C ILE A 126 -8.87 -15.38 4.70
N THR A 127 -10.05 -14.93 4.22
CA THR A 127 -11.20 -15.81 4.00
C THR A 127 -10.94 -16.91 2.97
N PHE A 128 -10.03 -16.69 2.01
CA PHE A 128 -9.72 -17.64 0.94
C PHE A 128 -8.35 -18.30 1.12
N PHE A 129 -7.36 -17.51 1.52
CA PHE A 129 -5.98 -17.94 1.73
C PHE A 129 -5.46 -17.39 3.08
N PRO A 130 -5.76 -18.07 4.20
CA PRO A 130 -5.44 -17.56 5.54
C PRO A 130 -3.96 -17.20 5.73
N ASP A 131 -3.06 -18.12 5.36
CA ASP A 131 -1.61 -17.92 5.52
C ASP A 131 -1.09 -16.76 4.69
N ALA A 132 -1.57 -16.65 3.45
CA ALA A 132 -1.19 -15.58 2.53
C ALA A 132 -1.71 -14.21 3.00
N GLY A 133 -2.95 -14.16 3.45
CA GLY A 133 -3.56 -12.95 4.00
C GLY A 133 -2.83 -12.47 5.24
N LEU A 134 -2.53 -13.35 6.19
CA LEU A 134 -1.78 -13.02 7.41
C LEU A 134 -0.37 -12.49 7.08
N MET A 135 0.38 -13.20 6.24
CA MET A 135 1.70 -12.73 5.79
C MET A 135 1.62 -11.33 5.18
N PHE A 136 0.63 -11.08 4.33
CA PHE A 136 0.47 -9.79 3.67
C PHE A 136 0.07 -8.67 4.65
N ALA A 137 -0.81 -8.92 5.62
CA ALA A 137 -1.16 -7.94 6.66
C ALA A 137 0.06 -7.49 7.46
N TYR A 138 0.85 -8.45 7.94
CA TYR A 138 2.05 -8.15 8.71
C TYR A 138 3.09 -7.41 7.87
N ALA A 139 3.35 -7.88 6.65
CA ALA A 139 4.34 -7.28 5.76
C ALA A 139 3.97 -5.85 5.34
N SER A 140 2.72 -5.62 4.92
CA SER A 140 2.24 -4.30 4.46
C SER A 140 2.31 -3.24 5.58
N THR A 141 1.90 -3.61 6.79
CA THR A 141 1.92 -2.71 7.95
C THR A 141 3.35 -2.40 8.39
N ALA A 142 4.20 -3.42 8.55
CA ALA A 142 5.59 -3.24 8.94
C ALA A 142 6.34 -2.34 7.95
N MET A 143 6.13 -2.56 6.65
CA MET A 143 6.76 -1.76 5.60
C MET A 143 6.29 -0.31 5.64
N GLY A 144 4.98 -0.07 5.79
CA GLY A 144 4.42 1.28 5.91
C GLY A 144 4.97 2.04 7.12
N ILE A 145 5.07 1.38 8.29
CA ILE A 145 5.66 1.95 9.49
C ILE A 145 7.13 2.30 9.26
N ILE A 146 7.95 1.34 8.82
CA ILE A 146 9.39 1.54 8.64
C ILE A 146 9.64 2.70 7.67
N VAL A 147 8.94 2.71 6.54
CA VAL A 147 9.11 3.75 5.52
C VAL A 147 8.66 5.12 6.02
N SER A 148 7.51 5.21 6.70
CA SER A 148 7.04 6.48 7.28
C SER A 148 8.00 7.00 8.34
N VAL A 149 8.54 6.13 9.22
CA VAL A 149 9.53 6.51 10.24
C VAL A 149 10.80 7.06 9.59
N ILE A 150 11.31 6.42 8.54
CA ILE A 150 12.49 6.93 7.83
C ILE A 150 12.21 8.30 7.20
N LEU A 151 11.04 8.47 6.56
CA LEU A 151 10.62 9.74 6.00
C LEU A 151 10.51 10.85 7.06
N ARG A 152 9.88 10.55 8.20
CA ARG A 152 9.64 11.51 9.27
C ARG A 152 10.91 11.88 10.01
N LEU A 153 11.67 10.89 10.49
CA LEU A 153 12.90 11.12 11.26
C LEU A 153 14.09 11.54 10.37
N GLY A 154 14.20 10.96 9.18
CA GLY A 154 15.34 11.17 8.29
C GLY A 154 15.24 12.41 7.41
N TYR A 155 14.03 12.89 7.10
CA TYR A 155 13.85 14.01 6.16
C TYR A 155 13.04 15.17 6.76
N ASN A 156 11.88 14.90 7.35
CA ASN A 156 11.00 15.95 7.84
C ASN A 156 11.58 16.67 9.07
N THR A 157 11.95 15.91 10.12
CA THR A 157 12.53 16.47 11.35
C THR A 157 13.76 17.33 11.12
N PRO A 158 14.81 16.88 10.39
CA PRO A 158 16.00 17.72 10.18
C PRO A 158 15.68 18.96 9.36
N PHE A 159 14.78 18.87 8.39
CA PHE A 159 14.38 20.04 7.60
C PHE A 159 13.57 21.05 8.42
N LYS A 160 12.67 20.58 9.30
CA LYS A 160 11.95 21.45 10.24
C LYS A 160 12.92 22.15 11.18
N GLN A 161 13.93 21.44 11.70
CA GLN A 161 14.98 22.02 12.54
C GLN A 161 15.80 23.10 11.80
N GLU A 162 16.20 22.83 10.55
CA GLU A 162 16.93 23.79 9.70
C GLU A 162 16.14 25.10 9.48
N LEU A 163 14.82 24.99 9.25
CA LEU A 163 13.97 26.16 9.09
C LEU A 163 13.78 26.94 10.39
N LEU A 164 13.68 26.26 11.54
CA LEU A 164 13.49 26.88 12.85
C LEU A 164 14.74 27.60 13.37
N THR A 165 15.94 27.11 13.03
CA THR A 165 17.21 27.75 13.39
C THR A 165 17.67 28.79 12.38
N SER A 166 16.95 28.96 11.27
CA SER A 166 17.26 29.96 10.27
C SER A 166 17.06 31.38 10.84
N PRO A 167 18.06 32.28 10.70
CA PRO A 167 18.03 33.62 11.29
C PRO A 167 16.84 34.50 10.82
N ALA A 168 16.18 34.13 9.72
CA ALA A 168 14.98 34.80 9.20
C ALA A 168 13.70 34.66 10.07
N LEU A 169 13.75 33.93 11.18
CA LEU A 169 12.66 33.86 12.18
C LEU A 169 12.94 34.72 13.43
N ALA A 170 14.10 35.39 13.50
CA ALA A 170 14.50 36.23 14.63
C ALA A 170 14.22 37.73 14.42
N GLU A 171 13.61 38.10 13.28
CA GLU A 171 13.07 39.44 12.97
C GLU A 171 11.54 39.39 12.89
#